data_AF-A0A2T2TCM5-F1
#
_entry.id   AF-A0A2T2TCM5-F1
#
_cell.length_a   1.000
_cell.length_b   1.000
_cell.length_c   1.000
_cell.angle_alpha   90.00
_cell.angle_beta   90.00
_cell.angle_gamma   90.00
#
_symmetry.space_group_name_H-M   'P 1'
#
loop_
_entity.id
_entity.type
_entity.pdbx_description
1 polymer ?
#
loop_
_entity_poly.entity_id
_entity_poly.type
_entity_poly.pdbx_seq_one_letter_code
_entity_poly.pdbx_strand_id
1 'polypeptide(L)'
;MFILHALVVWHMQSSDYEIVLGESPAAPDEPPVLRGDTLTATVAYRGGEETHDFTLGHEVREDTARLWLRHDAAGEEDTARVLDEVRLPAPPEALDASTVVLLNPQGGEPFVLRWPGE
;
A
#
# COMPACT_ATOMS: atom_id res chain seq x y z
N MET A 1 30.90 28.78 14.44
CA MET A 1 30.47 28.36 13.09
C MET A 1 29.49 27.22 13.29
N PHE A 2 28.19 27.49 13.26
CA PHE A 2 27.15 26.47 13.45
C PHE A 2 26.60 26.10 12.07
N ILE A 3 26.79 24.85 11.67
CA ILE A 3 26.15 24.30 10.47
C ILE A 3 24.80 23.75 10.95
N LEU A 4 23.73 24.50 10.66
CA LEU A 4 22.37 23.98 10.76
C LEU A 4 22.21 22.89 9.69
N HIS A 5 22.13 21.63 10.10
CA HIS A 5 21.56 20.59 9.25
C HIS A 5 20.05 20.82 9.21
N ALA A 6 19.58 21.46 8.15
CA ALA A 6 18.17 21.45 7.80
C ALA A 6 17.82 20.01 7.38
N LEU A 7 17.33 19.23 8.34
CA LEU A 7 16.59 18.01 8.06
C LEU A 7 15.30 18.46 7.37
N VAL A 8 15.26 18.37 6.04
CA VAL A 8 14.00 18.47 5.29
C VAL A 8 13.20 17.23 5.66
N VAL A 9 12.39 17.35 6.71
CA VAL A 9 11.31 16.41 6.97
C VAL A 9 10.30 16.66 5.86
N TRP A 10 10.36 15.86 4.80
CA TRP A 10 9.28 15.79 3.83
C TRP A 10 8.05 15.32 4.61
N HIS A 11 7.16 16.24 4.95
CA HIS A 11 5.81 15.89 5.39
C HIS A 11 5.11 15.31 4.16
N MET A 12 5.31 14.02 3.89
CA MET A 12 4.34 13.27 3.11
C MET A 12 3.10 13.18 4.00
N GLN A 13 2.06 13.93 3.64
CA GLN A 13 0.76 13.76 4.26
C GLN A 13 0.22 12.40 3.81
N SER A 14 0.41 11.41 4.68
CA SER A 14 -0.27 10.12 4.58
C SER A 14 -1.74 10.35 4.91
N SER A 15 -2.63 10.27 3.93
CA SER A 15 -4.08 10.29 4.20
C SER A 15 -4.63 8.89 4.45
N ASP A 16 -5.81 8.86 5.03
CA ASP A 16 -6.57 7.64 5.31
C ASP A 16 -7.06 7.01 3.99
N TYR A 17 -6.46 5.90 3.61
CA TYR A 17 -7.00 4.96 2.62
C TYR A 17 -7.23 3.61 3.30
N GLU A 18 -8.01 2.75 2.64
CA GLU A 18 -8.27 1.38 3.07
C GLU A 18 -8.10 0.42 1.91
N ILE A 19 -7.76 -0.83 2.22
CA ILE A 19 -7.83 -1.94 1.27
C ILE A 19 -9.24 -2.50 1.36
N VAL A 20 -9.94 -2.59 0.24
CA VAL A 20 -11.34 -3.06 0.19
C VAL A 20 -11.45 -4.43 -0.45
N LEU A 21 -12.36 -5.26 0.07
CA LEU A 21 -12.68 -6.59 -0.44
C LEU A 21 -14.18 -6.73 -0.61
N GLY A 22 -14.73 -6.85 -1.82
CA GLY A 22 -16.14 -7.24 -2.04
C GLY A 22 -17.24 -6.47 -1.27
N GLU A 23 -16.91 -5.41 -0.53
CA GLU A 23 -17.80 -4.63 0.35
C GLU A 23 -18.48 -3.48 -0.41
N SER A 24 -18.02 -3.20 -1.63
CA SER A 24 -18.63 -2.26 -2.56
C SER A 24 -19.06 -2.99 -3.83
N PRO A 25 -20.24 -2.69 -4.41
CA PRO A 25 -20.69 -3.27 -5.69
C PRO A 25 -19.71 -3.03 -6.85
N ALA A 26 -18.81 -2.06 -6.72
CA ALA A 26 -17.77 -1.74 -7.69
C ALA A 26 -16.40 -2.36 -7.34
N ALA A 27 -16.24 -2.92 -6.14
CA ALA A 27 -14.99 -3.57 -5.75
C ALA A 27 -14.93 -4.98 -6.32
N PRO A 28 -13.78 -5.43 -6.85
CA PRO A 28 -13.60 -6.82 -7.20
C PRO A 28 -13.68 -7.68 -5.94
N ASP A 29 -14.18 -8.91 -6.10
CA ASP A 29 -14.26 -9.91 -5.02
C ASP A 29 -12.87 -10.48 -4.65
N GLU A 30 -11.83 -10.15 -5.42
CA GLU A 30 -10.50 -10.73 -5.25
C GLU A 30 -9.71 -10.00 -4.16
N PRO A 31 -9.07 -10.75 -3.23
CA PRO A 31 -8.15 -10.16 -2.26
C PRO A 31 -6.91 -9.57 -2.94
N PRO A 32 -6.11 -8.74 -2.23
CA PRO A 32 -4.79 -8.38 -2.70
C PRO A 32 -4.02 -9.63 -3.12
N VAL A 33 -3.34 -9.54 -4.25
CA VAL A 33 -2.57 -10.66 -4.81
C VAL A 33 -1.19 -10.22 -5.24
N LEU A 34 -0.24 -11.11 -5.07
CA LEU A 34 1.09 -11.00 -5.63
C LEU A 34 1.19 -11.98 -6.81
N ARG A 35 1.26 -11.46 -8.04
CA ARG A 35 1.39 -12.27 -9.27
C ARG A 35 2.70 -11.93 -9.98
N GLY A 36 3.61 -12.89 -10.05
CA GLY A 36 4.96 -12.64 -10.54
C GLY A 36 5.68 -11.64 -9.64
N ASP A 37 6.09 -10.51 -10.17
CA ASP A 37 6.75 -9.43 -9.43
C ASP A 37 5.81 -8.28 -9.08
N THR A 38 4.50 -8.43 -9.26
CA THR A 38 3.54 -7.32 -9.12
C THR A 38 2.54 -7.58 -8.01
N LEU A 39 2.45 -6.66 -7.06
CA LEU A 39 1.36 -6.57 -6.08
C LEU A 39 0.19 -5.81 -6.71
N THR A 40 -0.98 -6.42 -6.70
CA THR A 40 -2.24 -5.78 -7.09
C THR A 40 -3.16 -5.72 -5.87
N ALA A 41 -3.69 -4.54 -5.57
CA ALA A 41 -4.67 -4.35 -4.51
C ALA A 41 -5.69 -3.28 -4.90
N THR A 42 -6.95 -3.48 -4.52
CA THR A 42 -7.97 -2.44 -4.63
C THR A 42 -7.99 -1.61 -3.35
N VAL A 43 -7.98 -0.29 -3.52
CA VAL A 43 -7.98 0.68 -2.42
C VAL A 43 -9.13 1.65 -2.56
N ALA A 44 -9.67 2.09 -1.44
CA ALA A 44 -10.56 3.24 -1.38
C ALA A 44 -9.91 4.37 -0.60
N TYR A 45 -9.98 5.58 -1.14
CA TYR A 45 -9.42 6.79 -0.53
C TYR A 45 -10.31 7.99 -0.81
N ARG A 46 -10.11 9.06 -0.05
CA ARG A 46 -10.75 10.35 -0.32
C ARG A 46 -9.93 11.15 -1.32
N GLY A 47 -10.59 11.71 -2.32
CA GLY A 47 -9.97 12.57 -3.33
C GLY A 47 -10.59 12.43 -4.71
N GLY A 48 -9.90 12.96 -5.71
CA GLY A 48 -10.24 12.76 -7.13
C GLY A 48 -10.00 13.97 -8.05
N GLU A 49 -9.70 15.14 -7.50
CA GLU A 49 -9.37 16.33 -8.29
C GLU A 49 -7.86 16.44 -8.54
N GLU A 50 -7.05 16.01 -7.58
CA GLU A 50 -5.59 15.98 -7.63
C GLU A 50 -5.02 14.58 -7.98
N THR A 51 -3.72 14.55 -8.29
CA THR A 51 -3.01 13.28 -8.53
C THR A 51 -2.68 12.61 -7.21
N HIS A 52 -3.14 11.37 -7.03
CA HIS A 52 -2.83 10.55 -5.87
C HIS A 52 -1.84 9.45 -6.27
N ASP A 53 -0.77 9.32 -5.48
CA ASP A 53 0.25 8.31 -5.71
C ASP A 53 0.28 7.29 -4.58
N PHE A 54 0.58 6.04 -4.94
CA PHE A 54 0.81 4.95 -4.00
C PHE A 54 2.23 4.44 -4.14
N THR A 55 2.88 4.21 -3.00
CA THR A 55 4.22 3.61 -2.92
C THR A 55 4.19 2.38 -2.05
N LEU A 56 5.03 1.38 -2.35
CA LEU A 56 5.10 0.14 -1.60
C LEU A 56 6.31 0.18 -0.65
N GLY A 57 6.02 0.24 0.65
CA GLY A 57 7.01 0.04 1.71
C GLY A 57 7.17 -1.44 2.04
N HIS A 58 8.35 -1.80 2.53
CA HIS A 58 8.61 -3.18 2.93
C HIS A 58 9.61 -3.30 4.09
N GLU A 59 9.52 -4.41 4.79
CA GLU A 59 10.51 -4.87 5.77
C GLU A 59 10.60 -6.41 5.68
N VAL A 60 11.82 -6.93 5.54
CA VAL A 60 12.06 -8.39 5.53
C VAL A 60 12.78 -8.79 6.80
N ARG A 61 12.24 -9.81 7.49
CA ARG A 61 12.88 -10.46 8.63
C ARG A 61 12.76 -11.97 8.47
N GLU A 62 13.89 -12.65 8.46
CA GLU A 62 13.97 -14.10 8.26
C GLU A 62 13.26 -14.51 6.95
N ASP A 63 12.25 -15.39 7.01
CA ASP A 63 11.50 -15.87 5.85
C ASP A 63 10.25 -15.01 5.52
N THR A 64 10.03 -13.94 6.29
CA THR A 64 8.79 -13.18 6.28
C THR A 64 9.03 -11.75 5.79
N ALA A 65 8.35 -11.40 4.71
CA ALA A 65 8.28 -10.02 4.21
C ALA A 65 6.98 -9.36 4.67
N ARG A 66 7.09 -8.15 5.21
CA ARG A 66 5.94 -7.29 5.51
C ARG A 66 5.90 -6.19 4.46
N LEU A 67 4.74 -6.02 3.85
CA LEU A 67 4.48 -4.99 2.86
C LEU A 67 3.41 -4.03 3.39
N TRP A 68 3.51 -2.76 3.03
CA TRP A 68 2.45 -1.79 3.29
C TRP A 68 2.40 -0.77 2.16
N LEU A 69 1.20 -0.38 1.77
CA LEU A 69 1.03 0.74 0.86
C LEU A 69 1.23 2.05 1.65
N ARG A 70 1.67 3.10 0.96
CA ARG A 70 1.71 4.46 1.47
C ARG A 70 1.07 5.34 0.43
N HIS A 71 0.00 6.02 0.83
CA HIS A 71 -0.74 6.98 0.03
C HIS A 71 -0.16 8.37 0.22
N ASP A 72 0.18 9.04 -0.89
CA ASP A 72 0.45 10.46 -0.93
C ASP A 72 -0.80 11.16 -1.48
N ALA A 73 -1.47 11.92 -0.62
CA ALA A 73 -2.78 12.49 -0.92
C ALA A 73 -2.73 13.93 -1.40
N ALA A 74 -1.54 14.47 -1.67
CA ALA A 74 -1.31 15.83 -2.15
C ALA A 74 -1.96 16.97 -1.33
N GLY A 75 -2.51 16.67 -0.14
CA GLY A 75 -3.12 17.62 0.78
C GLY A 75 -4.58 17.99 0.48
N GLU A 76 -5.35 17.13 -0.19
CA GLU A 76 -6.78 17.36 -0.41
C GLU A 76 -7.64 17.20 0.86
N GLU A 77 -8.60 18.13 1.02
CA GLU A 77 -9.73 18.03 1.96
C GLU A 77 -11.03 17.66 1.20
N ASP A 78 -10.98 16.69 0.28
CA ASP A 78 -12.16 16.22 -0.45
C ASP A 78 -12.96 15.17 0.39
N THR A 79 -14.27 15.13 0.14
CA THR A 79 -15.22 14.17 0.69
C THR A 79 -15.60 13.06 -0.29
N ALA A 80 -15.31 13.21 -1.59
CA ALA A 80 -15.54 12.17 -2.59
C ALA A 80 -14.70 10.92 -2.28
N ARG A 81 -15.29 9.74 -2.45
CA ARG A 81 -14.61 8.46 -2.26
C ARG A 81 -14.29 7.87 -3.62
N VAL A 82 -13.00 7.69 -3.89
CA VAL A 82 -12.49 7.03 -5.10
C VAL A 82 -12.13 5.59 -4.76
N LEU A 83 -12.40 4.71 -5.72
CA LEU A 83 -12.01 3.32 -5.72
C LEU A 83 -11.03 3.10 -6.87
N ASP A 84 -9.83 2.62 -6.56
CA ASP A 84 -8.78 2.41 -7.55
C ASP A 84 -8.08 1.06 -7.38
N GLU A 85 -7.53 0.54 -8.48
CA GLU A 85 -6.68 -0.65 -8.48
C GLU A 85 -5.21 -0.23 -8.57
N VAL A 86 -4.51 -0.40 -7.45
CA VAL A 86 -3.08 -0.09 -7.35
C VAL A 86 -2.28 -1.30 -7.76
N ARG A 87 -1.37 -1.11 -8.72
CA ARG A 87 -0.41 -2.12 -9.19
C ARG A 87 1.00 -1.60 -8.96
N LEU A 88 1.75 -2.28 -8.08
CA LEU A 88 3.10 -1.87 -7.73
C LEU A 88 4.07 -3.05 -7.84
N PRO A 89 5.30 -2.82 -8.34
CA PRO A 89 6.33 -3.85 -8.32
C PRO A 89 6.65 -4.19 -6.87
N ALA A 90 6.65 -5.49 -6.56
CA ALA A 90 7.09 -5.99 -5.29
C ALA A 90 8.62 -5.94 -5.21
N PRO A 91 9.19 -5.58 -4.05
CA PRO A 91 10.63 -5.62 -3.83
C PRO A 91 11.16 -7.04 -4.04
N PRO A 92 12.27 -7.24 -4.76
CA PRO A 92 12.86 -8.56 -4.96
C PRO A 92 13.06 -9.34 -3.65
N GLU A 93 13.45 -8.64 -2.59
CA GLU A 93 13.66 -9.21 -1.26
C GLU A 93 12.37 -9.76 -0.63
N ALA A 94 11.21 -9.21 -1.01
CA ALA A 94 9.91 -9.72 -0.59
C ALA A 94 9.46 -10.91 -1.42
N LEU A 95 9.96 -11.06 -2.65
CA LEU A 95 9.69 -12.22 -3.50
C LEU A 95 10.43 -13.47 -3.01
N ASP A 96 11.61 -13.29 -2.43
CA ASP A 96 12.41 -14.36 -1.83
C ASP A 96 11.84 -14.88 -0.49
N ALA A 97 10.88 -14.18 0.10
CA ALA A 97 10.24 -14.56 1.35
C ALA A 97 9.23 -15.71 1.13
N SER A 98 9.24 -16.68 2.06
CA SER A 98 8.27 -17.78 2.07
C SER A 98 6.87 -17.31 2.50
N THR A 99 6.82 -16.25 3.32
CA THR A 99 5.58 -15.63 3.78
C THR A 99 5.60 -14.14 3.47
N VAL A 100 4.55 -13.64 2.82
CA VAL A 100 4.35 -12.20 2.61
C VAL A 100 3.11 -11.75 3.38
N VAL A 101 3.25 -10.69 4.17
CA VAL A 101 2.16 -10.11 4.97
C VAL A 101 1.92 -8.69 4.50
N LEU A 102 0.80 -8.44 3.83
CA LEU A 102 0.36 -7.10 3.47
C LEU A 102 -0.44 -6.50 4.62
N LEU A 103 0.09 -5.43 5.20
CA LEU A 103 -0.51 -4.73 6.33
C LEU A 103 -1.66 -3.84 5.86
N ASN A 104 -2.78 -3.91 6.58
CA ASN A 104 -3.88 -2.97 6.39
C ASN A 104 -3.50 -1.61 7.00
N PRO A 105 -3.50 -0.51 6.23
CA PRO A 105 -3.14 0.83 6.72
C PRO A 105 -3.95 1.28 7.95
N GLN A 106 -5.19 0.83 8.08
CA GLN A 106 -6.10 1.24 9.16
C GLN A 106 -6.02 0.32 10.38
N GLY A 107 -5.03 -0.58 10.45
CA GLY A 107 -4.86 -1.51 11.57
C GLY A 107 -5.86 -2.67 11.60
N GLY A 108 -6.57 -2.91 10.49
CA GLY A 108 -7.38 -4.12 10.30
C GLY A 108 -6.54 -5.40 10.18
N GLU A 109 -7.21 -6.54 9.99
CA GLU A 109 -6.51 -7.82 9.80
C GLU A 109 -5.58 -7.75 8.59
N PRO A 110 -4.31 -8.16 8.72
CA PRO A 110 -3.38 -8.18 7.61
C PRO A 110 -3.70 -9.32 6.65
N PHE A 111 -3.36 -9.12 5.37
CA PHE A 111 -3.50 -10.14 4.35
C PHE A 111 -2.23 -10.98 4.27
N VAL A 112 -2.34 -12.28 4.52
CA VAL A 112 -1.22 -13.21 4.36
C VAL A 112 -1.23 -13.73 2.93
N LEU A 113 -0.29 -13.25 2.14
CA LEU A 113 -0.05 -13.70 0.77
C LEU A 113 0.96 -14.85 0.83
N ARG A 114 0.53 -16.00 0.31
CA ARG A 114 1.40 -17.17 0.17
C ARG A 114 1.56 -17.44 -1.30
N TRP A 115 2.80 -17.72 -1.70
CA TRP A 115 3.02 -18.32 -3.00
C TRP A 115 2.20 -19.62 -3.07
N PRO A 116 1.44 -19.86 -4.15
CA PRO A 116 1.05 -21.22 -4.45
C PRO A 116 2.38 -21.97 -4.61
N GLY A 117 2.71 -22.80 -3.61
CA GLY A 117 3.91 -23.62 -3.67
C GLY A 117 3.93 -24.37 -5.00
N GLU A 118 5.12 -24.47 -5.60
CA GLU A 118 5.38 -25.30 -6.78
C GLU A 118 4.74 -26.70 -6.68
#